data_AF-A0A7Y5N103-F1
#
_entry.id   AF-A0A7Y5N103-F1
#
_cell.length_a   1.000
_cell.length_b   1.000
_cell.length_c   1.000
_cell.angle_alpha   90.00
_cell.angle_beta   90.00
_cell.angle_gamma   90.00
#
_symmetry.space_group_name_H-M   'P 1'
#
loop_
_entity.id
_entity.type
_entity.pdbx_description
1 polymer ?
#
loop_
_entity_poly.entity_id
_entity_poly.type
_entity_poly.pdbx_seq_one_letter_code
_entity_poly.pdbx_strand_id
1 'polypeptide(L)'
;MRRLCSALMLLLLAYASAAAQETPKAPEPSTFLYLAYMSNARVGYMKSTVERFKEGEAERIRTTDVQHLIIKRSWDKSTFEIGSRSEEIFDSDFRQISAKVSKTDGAQTLECEYTFEEKRVAVVVSNGGKKTSLEVKHDGNILSDRQAFMKLKAQGKLKAGERFTFTRFDLSDMALEQSTWMIQGEGTRKTRTGAKLTGMVINLIEGGERSEALFDLEANPLWIQSGGLILVEKVDAIPEPFTVEDVPALKTSMEANIVVPGKNENIERMEIHFRFPVDDGDGILPLIETNGYHDVVRYEKGKETGYAARLKSRRLGADFKAPAYPLTQVDDTVKALLEPTPQCESHDDVLVKKAQELVKGAKDSRAAAEALCKFVYRYLKKESGNSGSATARQAFDEKKGDCTEHSALFVALARAAGLPARNVSGVVYVSGGSEGFWGYHAWSEVWLGQWVPVDATVNEVGTSARYLFFQYDEPGDSHGGGRTSRALVNNLSPWIDAYKLAGKEEVREENARRYDFDKPATK
;
A
#
# COMPACT_ATOMS: atom_id res chain seq x y z
N MET A 1 7.77 0.59 0.17
CA MET A 1 8.56 1.39 -0.81
C MET A 1 7.80 1.69 -2.11
N ARG A 2 7.08 0.73 -2.74
CA ARG A 2 6.23 0.96 -3.93
C ARG A 2 5.20 2.12 -3.84
N ARG A 3 4.91 2.61 -2.62
CA ARG A 3 4.00 3.74 -2.32
C ARG A 3 4.66 5.00 -1.76
N LEU A 4 5.98 5.20 -1.92
CA LEU A 4 6.52 6.56 -1.75
C LEU A 4 5.80 7.54 -2.70
N CYS A 5 5.53 7.11 -3.94
CA CYS A 5 4.85 7.91 -4.96
C CYS A 5 3.31 7.88 -4.91
N SER A 6 2.70 7.36 -3.83
CA SER A 6 1.23 7.20 -3.73
C SER A 6 0.63 7.77 -2.45
N ALA A 7 1.44 8.04 -1.41
CA ALA A 7 1.12 9.06 -0.40
C ALA A 7 1.46 10.49 -0.90
N LEU A 8 1.75 10.63 -2.20
CA LEU A 8 2.31 11.80 -2.87
C LEU A 8 1.63 12.09 -4.23
N MET A 9 0.43 11.56 -4.44
CA MET A 9 -0.31 11.63 -5.70
C MET A 9 -1.73 12.17 -5.48
N LEU A 10 -1.91 13.05 -4.47
CA LEU A 10 -3.23 13.58 -4.11
C LEU A 10 -3.20 15.08 -3.73
N LEU A 11 -4.16 15.77 -4.35
CA LEU A 11 -4.48 17.21 -4.31
C LEU A 11 -3.35 18.13 -4.84
N LEU A 12 -3.68 19.11 -5.72
CA LEU A 12 -3.11 20.48 -5.97
C LEU A 12 -3.93 21.21 -7.11
N LEU A 13 -4.19 22.53 -7.37
CA LEU A 13 -4.39 23.83 -6.67
C LEU A 13 -5.34 24.88 -7.38
N ALA A 14 -5.12 26.22 -7.28
CA ALA A 14 -6.11 27.24 -6.84
C ALA A 14 -5.86 28.76 -7.19
N TYR A 15 -6.83 29.66 -6.86
CA TYR A 15 -6.82 31.12 -6.52
C TYR A 15 -7.79 32.15 -7.19
N ALA A 16 -7.95 33.32 -6.53
CA ALA A 16 -9.16 34.17 -6.49
C ALA A 16 -8.96 35.72 -6.71
N SER A 17 -10.07 36.47 -6.66
CA SER A 17 -10.25 37.92 -7.00
C SER A 17 -10.03 38.89 -5.80
N ALA A 18 -9.90 40.23 -5.88
CA ALA A 18 -10.02 41.27 -6.94
C ALA A 18 -9.22 42.55 -6.48
N ALA A 19 -9.12 43.70 -7.16
CA ALA A 19 -9.72 44.22 -8.39
C ALA A 19 -8.87 45.35 -9.04
N ALA A 20 -8.79 45.36 -10.37
CA ALA A 20 -8.70 46.54 -11.24
C ALA A 20 -9.11 46.09 -12.67
N GLN A 21 -9.73 46.95 -13.48
CA GLN A 21 -10.27 46.54 -14.79
C GLN A 21 -9.23 46.58 -15.90
N GLU A 22 -8.73 45.40 -16.29
CA GLU A 22 -8.26 45.13 -17.66
C GLU A 22 -8.86 43.80 -18.15
N THR A 23 -8.95 43.60 -19.47
CA THR A 23 -9.54 42.40 -20.07
C THR A 23 -8.78 41.13 -19.66
N PRO A 24 -9.48 40.06 -19.23
CA PRO A 24 -8.82 38.89 -18.65
C PRO A 24 -8.01 38.12 -19.70
N LYS A 25 -6.69 38.29 -19.63
CA LYS A 25 -5.71 37.28 -20.05
C LYS A 25 -6.10 35.95 -19.40
N ALA A 26 -5.98 34.83 -20.12
CA ALA A 26 -6.23 33.52 -19.52
C ALA A 26 -5.36 33.35 -18.26
N PRO A 27 -5.92 32.84 -17.14
CA PRO A 27 -5.20 32.79 -15.87
C PRO A 27 -3.95 31.92 -16.02
N GLU A 28 -2.79 32.46 -15.65
CA GLU A 28 -1.53 31.75 -15.87
C GLU A 28 -1.41 30.50 -14.98
N PRO A 29 -0.75 29.43 -15.47
CA PRO A 29 -0.63 28.16 -14.76
C PRO A 29 -0.10 28.31 -13.33
N SER A 30 -0.95 28.03 -12.36
CA SER A 30 -0.63 28.17 -10.95
C SER A 30 0.29 27.02 -10.55
N THR A 31 1.55 27.33 -10.23
CA THR A 31 2.64 26.37 -10.03
C THR A 31 3.10 26.37 -8.58
N PHE A 32 3.33 25.18 -8.03
CA PHE A 32 3.60 24.97 -6.61
C PHE A 32 4.62 23.86 -6.39
N LEU A 33 5.48 24.04 -5.39
CA LEU A 33 6.68 23.24 -5.18
C LEU A 33 6.69 22.63 -3.78
N TYR A 34 7.19 21.40 -3.67
CA TYR A 34 7.12 20.58 -2.45
C TYR A 34 8.43 19.85 -2.20
N LEU A 35 8.82 19.77 -0.93
CA LEU A 35 9.84 18.82 -0.47
C LEU A 35 9.20 17.61 0.18
N ALA A 36 9.70 16.43 -0.18
CA ALA A 36 9.29 15.14 0.35
C ALA A 36 10.32 14.62 1.36
N TYR A 37 9.83 14.13 2.50
CA TYR A 37 10.64 13.60 3.59
C TYR A 37 10.13 12.23 4.05
N MET A 38 11.05 11.35 4.45
CA MET A 38 10.79 10.07 5.11
C MET A 38 11.66 9.97 6.36
N SER A 39 11.07 9.58 7.51
CA SER A 39 11.83 9.40 8.76
C SER A 39 12.71 10.62 9.12
N ASN A 40 12.17 11.83 8.89
CA ASN A 40 12.85 13.13 9.00
C ASN A 40 13.94 13.46 7.94
N ALA A 41 14.38 12.51 7.13
CA ALA A 41 15.32 12.74 6.03
C ALA A 41 14.60 13.28 4.78
N ARG A 42 15.23 14.20 4.03
CA ARG A 42 14.74 14.64 2.71
C ARG A 42 14.99 13.51 1.70
N VAL A 43 13.97 13.14 0.93
CA VAL A 43 14.02 12.04 -0.05
C VAL A 43 13.65 12.47 -1.47
N GLY A 44 13.11 13.67 -1.66
CA GLY A 44 12.80 14.16 -3.00
C GLY A 44 11.99 15.44 -3.04
N TYR A 45 11.37 15.68 -4.18
CA TYR A 45 10.51 16.82 -4.42
C TYR A 45 9.30 16.46 -5.28
N MET A 46 8.31 17.34 -5.27
CA MET A 46 7.21 17.34 -6.23
C MET A 46 6.94 18.77 -6.71
N LYS A 47 6.61 18.91 -7.99
CA LYS A 47 6.09 20.13 -8.61
C LYS A 47 4.69 19.84 -9.13
N SER A 48 3.71 20.67 -8.76
CA SER A 48 2.38 20.64 -9.36
C SER A 48 2.10 21.93 -10.11
N THR A 49 1.38 21.80 -11.22
CA THR A 49 0.88 22.90 -12.03
C THR A 49 -0.61 22.68 -12.29
N VAL A 50 -1.42 23.72 -12.04
CA VAL A 50 -2.86 23.71 -12.35
C VAL A 50 -3.23 24.79 -13.34
N GLU A 51 -4.00 24.36 -14.35
CA GLU A 51 -4.40 25.15 -15.51
C GLU A 51 -5.92 25.10 -15.64
N ARG A 52 -6.54 26.24 -15.94
CA ARG A 52 -7.94 26.31 -16.40
C ARG A 52 -7.94 26.53 -17.91
N PHE A 53 -8.65 25.68 -18.64
CA PHE A 53 -8.72 25.74 -20.10
C PHE A 53 -10.15 25.47 -20.61
N LYS A 54 -10.37 25.66 -21.92
CA LYS A 54 -11.64 25.30 -22.58
C LYS A 54 -11.45 24.13 -23.53
N GLU A 55 -12.40 23.21 -23.48
CA GLU A 55 -12.51 22.04 -24.36
C GLU A 55 -13.83 22.20 -25.14
N GLY A 56 -13.73 22.76 -26.35
CA GLY A 56 -14.89 23.34 -27.02
C GLY A 56 -15.44 24.52 -26.21
N GLU A 57 -16.73 24.49 -25.89
CA GLU A 57 -17.36 25.50 -25.02
C GLU A 57 -17.18 25.21 -23.52
N ALA A 58 -16.90 23.95 -23.15
CA ALA A 58 -16.87 23.50 -21.77
C ALA A 58 -15.58 23.92 -21.06
N GLU A 59 -15.70 24.38 -19.81
CA GLU A 59 -14.53 24.67 -18.98
C GLU A 59 -13.97 23.39 -18.35
N ARG A 60 -12.64 23.37 -18.25
CA ARG A 60 -11.84 22.25 -17.77
C ARG A 60 -10.73 22.73 -16.86
N ILE A 61 -10.28 21.81 -16.01
CA ILE A 61 -9.18 22.03 -15.09
C ILE A 61 -8.21 20.87 -15.28
N ARG A 62 -6.95 21.18 -15.66
CA ARG A 62 -5.86 20.21 -15.65
C ARG A 62 -5.09 20.39 -14.35
N THR A 63 -4.81 19.29 -13.65
CA THR A 63 -3.70 19.20 -12.70
C THR A 63 -2.59 18.38 -13.35
N THR A 64 -1.34 18.80 -13.21
CA THR A 64 -0.17 18.02 -13.63
C THR A 64 0.86 18.04 -12.52
N ASP A 65 1.16 16.87 -11.97
CA ASP A 65 2.18 16.72 -10.94
C ASP A 65 3.36 15.94 -11.50
N VAL A 66 4.57 16.40 -11.17
CA VAL A 66 5.83 15.75 -11.48
C VAL A 66 6.57 15.57 -10.18
N GLN A 67 6.84 14.31 -9.80
CA GLN A 67 7.61 13.97 -8.60
C GLN A 67 8.90 13.26 -8.97
N HIS A 68 9.94 13.51 -8.18
CA HIS A 68 11.20 12.79 -8.24
C HIS A 68 11.65 12.45 -6.81
N LEU A 69 11.72 11.17 -6.51
CA LEU A 69 12.07 10.63 -5.20
C LEU A 69 13.25 9.66 -5.32
N ILE A 70 14.24 9.82 -4.44
CA ILE A 70 15.42 8.96 -4.34
C ILE A 70 15.35 8.24 -2.99
N ILE A 71 15.59 6.93 -2.98
CA ILE A 71 15.56 6.11 -1.76
C ILE A 71 16.79 5.24 -1.67
N LYS A 72 17.60 5.47 -0.65
CA LYS A 72 18.83 4.73 -0.36
C LYS A 72 18.57 3.79 0.81
N ARG A 73 18.69 2.48 0.64
CA ARG A 73 18.52 1.48 1.73
C ARG A 73 19.83 1.31 2.50
N SER A 74 19.76 1.16 3.82
CA SER A 74 20.95 0.89 4.64
C SER A 74 21.50 -0.55 4.52
N TRP A 75 20.62 -1.54 4.35
CA TRP A 75 20.95 -2.96 4.55
C TRP A 75 21.49 -3.67 3.31
N ASP A 76 20.89 -3.47 2.13
CA ASP A 76 21.39 -3.98 0.84
C ASP A 76 22.20 -2.92 0.05
N LYS A 77 22.31 -1.69 0.58
CA LYS A 77 22.96 -0.51 -0.03
C LYS A 77 22.41 -0.10 -1.40
N SER A 78 21.22 -0.57 -1.78
CA SER A 78 20.58 -0.19 -3.04
C SER A 78 20.05 1.25 -3.00
N THR A 79 20.06 1.90 -4.16
CA THR A 79 19.41 3.18 -4.42
C THR A 79 18.31 2.97 -5.46
N PHE A 80 17.13 3.51 -5.20
CA PHE A 80 16.02 3.56 -6.15
C PHE A 80 15.73 5.02 -6.48
N GLU A 81 15.72 5.36 -7.76
CA GLU A 81 15.19 6.63 -8.26
C GLU A 81 13.80 6.35 -8.85
N ILE A 82 12.80 7.09 -8.39
CA ILE A 82 11.42 6.95 -8.80
C ILE A 82 10.93 8.31 -9.32
N GLY A 83 10.64 8.37 -10.61
CA GLY A 83 9.95 9.48 -11.23
C GLY A 83 8.48 9.16 -11.42
N SER A 84 7.60 10.16 -11.34
CA SER A 84 6.28 10.03 -11.96
C SER A 84 5.75 11.35 -12.50
N ARG A 85 4.86 11.24 -13.50
CA ARG A 85 3.99 12.33 -13.97
C ARG A 85 2.53 11.89 -13.90
N SER A 86 1.70 12.62 -13.17
CA SER A 86 0.24 12.58 -13.29
C SER A 86 -0.23 13.74 -14.18
N GLU A 87 -1.29 13.51 -14.94
CA GLU A 87 -2.10 14.53 -15.58
C GLU A 87 -3.58 14.17 -15.37
N GLU A 88 -4.32 14.99 -14.62
CA GLU A 88 -5.71 14.74 -14.26
C GLU A 88 -6.61 15.86 -14.79
N ILE A 89 -7.70 15.49 -15.46
CA ILE A 89 -8.65 16.42 -16.08
C ILE A 89 -9.97 16.38 -15.32
N PHE A 90 -10.48 17.55 -14.96
CA PHE A 90 -11.73 17.72 -14.21
C PHE A 90 -12.71 18.66 -14.92
N ASP A 91 -14.01 18.50 -14.61
CA ASP A 91 -15.05 19.46 -14.97
C ASP A 91 -15.07 20.70 -14.04
N SER A 92 -16.00 21.63 -14.28
CA SER A 92 -16.18 22.85 -13.47
C SER A 92 -16.60 22.61 -12.03
N ASP A 93 -17.23 21.46 -11.73
CA ASP A 93 -17.62 21.03 -10.38
C ASP A 93 -16.52 20.18 -9.72
N PHE A 94 -15.37 20.02 -10.37
CA PHE A 94 -14.26 19.16 -9.98
C PHE A 94 -14.56 17.63 -10.01
N ARG A 95 -15.57 17.17 -10.76
CA ARG A 95 -15.66 15.74 -11.11
C ARG A 95 -14.46 15.38 -11.97
N GLN A 96 -13.84 14.24 -11.68
CA GLN A 96 -12.77 13.72 -12.52
C GLN A 96 -13.36 13.17 -13.82
N ILE A 97 -12.75 13.51 -14.96
CA ILE A 97 -13.15 13.07 -16.31
C ILE A 97 -12.18 12.01 -16.80
N SER A 98 -10.88 12.29 -16.66
CA SER A 98 -9.82 11.38 -17.05
C SER A 98 -8.55 11.62 -16.23
N ALA A 99 -7.65 10.64 -16.27
CA ALA A 99 -6.29 10.79 -15.80
C ALA A 99 -5.31 10.02 -16.69
N LYS A 100 -4.06 10.49 -16.78
CA LYS A 100 -2.93 9.70 -17.25
C LYS A 100 -1.83 9.74 -16.19
N VAL A 101 -1.36 8.58 -15.77
CA VAL A 101 -0.28 8.41 -14.79
C VAL A 101 0.86 7.66 -15.46
N SER A 102 2.04 8.24 -15.47
CA SER A 102 3.28 7.63 -15.95
C SER A 102 4.24 7.52 -14.78
N LYS A 103 4.69 6.30 -14.44
CA LYS A 103 5.60 6.00 -13.31
C LYS A 103 6.85 5.32 -13.84
N THR A 104 8.03 5.84 -13.50
CA THR A 104 9.32 5.32 -13.93
C THR A 104 10.14 4.87 -12.74
N ASP A 105 10.48 3.59 -12.69
CA ASP A 105 11.30 2.97 -11.64
C ASP A 105 12.65 2.48 -12.21
N GLY A 106 13.57 3.44 -12.30
CA GLY A 106 14.90 3.29 -12.89
C GLY A 106 14.91 3.11 -14.41
N ALA A 107 14.54 1.93 -14.90
CA ALA A 107 14.73 1.52 -16.31
C ALA A 107 13.43 1.17 -17.06
N GLN A 108 12.28 1.30 -16.40
CA GLN A 108 10.98 0.90 -16.90
C GLN A 108 9.97 2.02 -16.67
N THR A 109 8.94 2.10 -17.53
CA THR A 109 7.85 3.06 -17.38
C THR A 109 6.52 2.32 -17.49
N LEU A 110 5.73 2.38 -16.41
CA LEU A 110 4.34 1.97 -16.37
C LEU A 110 3.47 3.20 -16.68
N GLU A 111 2.68 3.14 -17.75
CA GLU A 111 1.65 4.13 -18.03
C GLU A 111 0.25 3.56 -17.74
N CYS A 112 -0.62 4.36 -17.13
CA CYS A 112 -2.01 4.04 -16.89
C CYS A 112 -2.89 5.19 -17.35
N GLU A 113 -3.89 4.90 -18.18
CA GLU A 113 -4.87 5.85 -18.72
C GLU A 113 -6.24 5.51 -18.12
N TYR A 114 -6.94 6.51 -17.58
CA TYR A 114 -8.19 6.36 -16.83
C TYR A 114 -9.28 7.22 -17.46
N THR A 115 -10.47 6.65 -17.64
CA THR A 115 -11.67 7.36 -18.09
C THR A 115 -12.79 7.15 -17.09
N PHE A 116 -13.36 8.23 -16.57
CA PHE A 116 -14.39 8.22 -15.55
C PHE A 116 -15.77 8.38 -16.19
N GLU A 117 -16.63 7.37 -16.04
CA GLU A 117 -18.01 7.37 -16.53
C GLU A 117 -19.00 7.38 -15.34
N GLU A 118 -20.30 7.45 -15.61
CA GLU A 118 -21.34 7.56 -14.57
C GLU A 118 -21.32 6.42 -13.54
N LYS A 119 -20.93 5.20 -13.97
CA LYS A 119 -21.04 3.96 -13.17
C LYS A 119 -19.81 3.05 -13.26
N ARG A 120 -18.72 3.51 -13.90
CA ARG A 120 -17.45 2.78 -13.99
C ARG A 120 -16.27 3.70 -14.26
N VAL A 121 -15.09 3.31 -13.80
CA VAL A 121 -13.81 3.82 -14.28
C VAL A 121 -13.21 2.78 -15.22
N ALA A 122 -13.02 3.13 -16.49
CA ALA A 122 -12.28 2.30 -17.43
C ALA A 122 -10.78 2.61 -17.28
N VAL A 123 -9.95 1.57 -17.20
CA VAL A 123 -8.49 1.70 -17.01
C VAL A 123 -7.75 0.94 -18.09
N VAL A 124 -6.79 1.59 -18.73
CA VAL A 124 -5.88 1.00 -19.71
C VAL A 124 -4.46 1.10 -19.16
N VAL A 125 -3.88 -0.05 -18.84
CA VAL A 125 -2.50 -0.18 -18.36
C VAL A 125 -1.60 -0.50 -19.55
N SER A 126 -0.47 0.21 -19.65
CA SER A 126 0.47 0.14 -20.77
C SER A 126 1.89 -0.01 -20.23
N ASN A 127 2.54 -1.13 -20.52
CA ASN A 127 3.85 -1.49 -19.97
C ASN A 127 4.69 -2.21 -21.03
N GLY A 128 5.90 -1.72 -21.30
CA GLY A 128 6.77 -2.27 -22.35
C GLY A 128 6.14 -2.33 -23.76
N GLY A 129 5.12 -1.50 -24.02
CA GLY A 129 4.33 -1.52 -25.27
C GLY A 129 3.17 -2.53 -25.31
N LYS A 130 3.04 -3.42 -24.32
CA LYS A 130 1.81 -4.23 -24.13
C LYS A 130 0.73 -3.35 -23.49
N LYS A 131 -0.53 -3.48 -23.91
CA LYS A 131 -1.69 -2.83 -23.28
C LYS A 131 -2.68 -3.87 -22.74
N THR A 132 -3.20 -3.62 -21.54
CA THR A 132 -4.24 -4.40 -20.87
C THR A 132 -5.37 -3.44 -20.46
N SER A 133 -6.63 -3.82 -20.63
CA SER A 133 -7.79 -2.99 -20.31
C SER A 133 -8.70 -3.66 -19.28
N LEU A 134 -9.29 -2.89 -18.38
CA LEU A 134 -10.20 -3.35 -17.32
C LEU A 134 -11.21 -2.26 -16.92
N GLU A 135 -12.23 -2.63 -16.14
CA GLU A 135 -13.30 -1.73 -15.70
C GLU A 135 -13.61 -1.91 -14.21
N VAL A 136 -13.62 -0.80 -13.45
CA VAL A 136 -13.97 -0.77 -12.02
C VAL A 136 -15.33 -0.11 -11.85
N LYS A 137 -16.35 -0.89 -11.45
CA LYS A 137 -17.75 -0.44 -11.36
C LYS A 137 -18.02 0.30 -10.05
N HIS A 138 -18.82 1.37 -10.10
CA HIS A 138 -19.30 2.12 -8.93
C HIS A 138 -20.79 2.46 -9.03
N ASP A 139 -21.37 2.90 -7.92
CA ASP A 139 -22.77 3.30 -7.79
C ASP A 139 -23.09 4.72 -8.32
N GLY A 140 -22.04 5.47 -8.68
CA GLY A 140 -22.10 6.86 -9.14
C GLY A 140 -21.73 7.89 -8.07
N ASN A 141 -21.55 7.48 -6.80
CA ASN A 141 -21.30 8.38 -5.67
C ASN A 141 -19.81 8.56 -5.34
N ILE A 142 -18.94 8.59 -6.37
CA ILE A 142 -17.51 8.85 -6.20
C ILE A 142 -17.20 10.35 -6.26
N LEU A 143 -16.27 10.82 -5.42
CA LEU A 143 -15.76 12.21 -5.42
C LEU A 143 -14.26 12.23 -5.66
N SER A 144 -13.77 13.31 -6.27
CA SER A 144 -12.38 13.75 -6.11
C SER A 144 -12.21 14.50 -4.79
N ASP A 145 -10.99 14.56 -4.26
CA ASP A 145 -10.72 15.27 -3.00
C ASP A 145 -11.00 16.77 -3.12
N ARG A 146 -10.72 17.38 -4.28
CA ARG A 146 -11.10 18.77 -4.54
C ARG A 146 -12.62 18.94 -4.56
N GLN A 147 -13.37 18.02 -5.15
CA GLN A 147 -14.83 18.09 -5.11
C GLN A 147 -15.37 17.89 -3.68
N ALA A 148 -14.81 16.97 -2.90
CA ALA A 148 -15.18 16.76 -1.49
C ALA A 148 -14.98 18.03 -0.67
N PHE A 149 -13.78 18.63 -0.73
CA PHE A 149 -13.46 19.87 -0.04
C PHE A 149 -14.35 21.03 -0.49
N MET A 150 -14.57 21.21 -1.80
CA MET A 150 -15.38 22.32 -2.32
C MET A 150 -16.88 22.15 -1.99
N LYS A 151 -17.39 20.91 -1.92
CA LYS A 151 -18.73 20.62 -1.40
C LYS A 151 -18.84 20.98 0.09
N LEU A 152 -17.84 20.64 0.92
CA LEU A 152 -17.81 21.03 2.34
C LEU A 152 -17.71 22.55 2.52
N LYS A 153 -16.90 23.24 1.70
CA LYS A 153 -16.79 24.71 1.67
C LYS A 153 -18.14 25.36 1.37
N ALA A 154 -18.81 24.92 0.30
CA ALA A 154 -20.12 25.44 -0.12
C ALA A 154 -21.23 25.16 0.91
N GLN A 155 -21.16 24.05 1.65
CA GLN A 155 -22.09 23.74 2.75
C GLN A 155 -21.73 24.47 4.08
N GLY A 156 -20.63 25.21 4.14
CA GLY A 156 -20.15 25.83 5.37
C GLY A 156 -19.73 24.82 6.45
N LYS A 157 -19.24 23.64 6.05
CA LYS A 157 -18.83 22.51 6.92
C LYS A 157 -17.32 22.33 7.06
N LEU A 158 -16.52 23.30 6.59
CA LEU A 158 -15.10 23.37 6.97
C LEU A 158 -14.97 23.99 8.36
N LYS A 159 -15.40 23.25 9.38
CA LYS A 159 -15.45 23.66 10.80
C LYS A 159 -14.93 22.53 11.70
N ALA A 160 -14.27 22.89 12.80
CA ALA A 160 -13.76 21.93 13.77
C ALA A 160 -14.87 20.96 14.27
N GLY A 161 -14.58 19.66 14.26
CA GLY A 161 -15.50 18.59 14.68
C GLY A 161 -16.43 18.05 13.58
N GLU A 162 -16.49 18.66 12.40
CA GLU A 162 -17.23 18.10 11.26
C GLU A 162 -16.54 16.81 10.75
N ARG A 163 -17.34 15.78 10.46
CA ARG A 163 -16.87 14.50 9.91
C ARG A 163 -17.58 14.21 8.59
N PHE A 164 -16.79 13.88 7.57
CA PHE A 164 -17.30 13.60 6.22
C PHE A 164 -16.66 12.32 5.67
N THR A 165 -17.48 11.35 5.25
CA THR A 165 -17.02 10.10 4.64
C THR A 165 -17.58 10.01 3.22
N PHE A 166 -16.74 9.66 2.25
CA PHE A 166 -17.10 9.53 0.85
C PHE A 166 -16.31 8.43 0.15
N THR A 167 -16.85 7.90 -0.95
CA THR A 167 -16.13 6.98 -1.83
C THR A 167 -15.31 7.80 -2.85
N ARG A 168 -14.10 7.33 -3.12
CA ARG A 168 -13.14 7.91 -4.06
C ARG A 168 -12.57 6.81 -4.95
N PHE A 169 -11.84 7.19 -6.00
CA PHE A 169 -10.96 6.29 -6.74
C PHE A 169 -9.50 6.58 -6.37
N ASP A 170 -8.67 5.54 -6.29
CA ASP A 170 -7.22 5.65 -6.10
C ASP A 170 -6.49 5.27 -7.41
N LEU A 171 -5.81 6.25 -8.03
CA LEU A 171 -5.07 6.10 -9.30
C LEU A 171 -3.78 5.27 -9.19
N SER A 172 -3.38 4.86 -7.99
CA SER A 172 -2.20 4.03 -7.75
C SER A 172 -2.54 2.56 -7.55
N ASP A 173 -3.65 2.26 -6.86
CA ASP A 173 -4.14 0.88 -6.65
C ASP A 173 -5.18 0.47 -7.72
N MET A 174 -5.72 1.42 -8.48
CA MET A 174 -6.73 1.22 -9.54
C MET A 174 -8.05 0.67 -8.97
N ALA A 175 -8.47 1.20 -7.82
CA ALA A 175 -9.59 0.67 -7.03
C ALA A 175 -10.46 1.78 -6.42
N LEU A 176 -11.64 1.40 -5.94
CA LEU A 176 -12.48 2.25 -5.09
C LEU A 176 -12.02 2.18 -3.64
N GLU A 177 -12.17 3.30 -2.93
CA GLU A 177 -11.74 3.43 -1.55
C GLU A 177 -12.66 4.38 -0.78
N GLN A 178 -12.80 4.18 0.54
CA GLN A 178 -13.44 5.16 1.40
C GLN A 178 -12.41 6.12 1.99
N SER A 179 -12.68 7.42 1.83
CA SER A 179 -12.00 8.49 2.54
C SER A 179 -12.89 9.00 3.67
N THR A 180 -12.33 9.14 4.88
CA THR A 180 -13.01 9.79 6.00
C THR A 180 -12.19 10.96 6.50
N TRP A 181 -12.77 12.15 6.41
CA TRP A 181 -12.18 13.41 6.83
C TRP A 181 -12.78 13.85 8.17
N MET A 182 -11.94 14.33 9.08
CA MET A 182 -12.29 14.87 10.38
C MET A 182 -11.68 16.27 10.46
N ILE A 183 -12.52 17.29 10.25
CA ILE A 183 -12.08 18.68 10.13
C ILE A 183 -11.66 19.20 11.51
N GLN A 184 -10.46 19.78 11.60
CA GLN A 184 -9.92 20.32 12.85
C GLN A 184 -10.10 21.85 12.95
N GLY A 185 -10.47 22.51 11.85
CA GLY A 185 -10.59 23.97 11.76
C GLY A 185 -9.33 24.63 11.19
N GLU A 186 -9.24 25.95 11.27
CA GLU A 186 -8.04 26.67 10.84
C GLU A 186 -6.85 26.41 11.78
N GLY A 187 -5.67 26.24 11.20
CA GLY A 187 -4.42 26.01 11.94
C GLY A 187 -3.20 26.42 11.14
N THR A 188 -2.05 26.42 11.82
CA THR A 188 -0.74 26.72 11.22
C THR A 188 0.20 25.52 11.38
N ARG A 189 0.99 25.22 10.35
CA ARG A 189 2.13 24.30 10.40
C ARG A 189 3.41 25.06 10.08
N LYS A 190 4.51 24.69 10.73
CA LYS A 190 5.85 25.23 10.44
C LYS A 190 6.61 24.21 9.62
N THR A 191 7.15 24.62 8.48
CA THR A 191 7.95 23.76 7.61
C THR A 191 9.32 23.48 8.21
N ARG A 192 10.04 22.47 7.70
CA ARG A 192 11.46 22.23 8.01
C ARG A 192 12.35 23.35 7.48
N THR A 193 11.94 24.00 6.37
CA THR A 193 12.57 25.25 5.89
C THR A 193 12.29 26.47 6.78
N GLY A 194 11.38 26.36 7.75
CA GLY A 194 11.09 27.38 8.75
C GLY A 194 9.93 28.32 8.45
N ALA A 195 9.35 28.25 7.25
CA ALA A 195 8.16 28.99 6.83
C ALA A 195 6.93 28.61 7.68
N LYS A 196 5.93 29.49 7.70
CA LYS A 196 4.63 29.24 8.33
C LYS A 196 3.57 29.12 7.26
N LEU A 197 2.86 28.01 7.27
CA LEU A 197 1.76 27.70 6.36
C LEU A 197 0.48 27.67 7.19
N THR A 198 -0.59 28.29 6.70
CA THR A 198 -1.87 28.42 7.43
C THR A 198 -3.04 28.08 6.52
N GLY A 199 -4.01 27.35 7.05
CA GLY A 199 -5.17 26.82 6.31
C GLY A 199 -6.06 25.96 7.19
N MET A 200 -7.03 25.29 6.59
CA MET A 200 -7.90 24.28 7.18
C MET A 200 -7.12 22.98 7.44
N VAL A 201 -6.95 22.61 8.70
CA VAL A 201 -6.40 21.31 9.10
C VAL A 201 -7.50 20.25 9.00
N ILE A 202 -7.19 19.14 8.35
CA ILE A 202 -8.06 17.97 8.21
C ILE A 202 -7.25 16.73 8.60
N ASN A 203 -7.82 15.90 9.47
CA ASN A 203 -7.31 14.55 9.72
C ASN A 203 -8.05 13.57 8.80
N LEU A 204 -7.31 12.84 7.98
CA LEU A 204 -7.79 11.88 6.99
C LEU A 204 -7.59 10.46 7.49
N ILE A 205 -8.52 9.58 7.10
CA ILE A 205 -8.41 8.13 7.21
C ILE A 205 -8.76 7.57 5.83
N GLU A 206 -7.77 6.99 5.15
CA GLU A 206 -7.90 6.44 3.80
C GLU A 206 -7.26 5.05 3.81
N GLY A 207 -8.04 4.00 3.55
CA GLY A 207 -7.53 2.62 3.49
C GLY A 207 -6.98 2.07 4.81
N GLY A 208 -7.18 2.75 5.94
CA GLY A 208 -6.48 2.41 7.19
C GLY A 208 -5.04 2.95 7.24
N GLU A 209 -4.70 3.94 6.43
CA GLU A 209 -3.66 4.91 6.77
C GLU A 209 -4.32 6.12 7.46
N ARG A 210 -3.58 6.76 8.38
CA ARG A 210 -3.99 8.00 9.06
C ARG A 210 -3.02 9.10 8.68
N SER A 211 -3.56 10.26 8.28
CA SER A 211 -2.78 11.39 7.79
C SER A 211 -3.36 12.70 8.33
N GLU A 212 -2.52 13.68 8.62
CA GLU A 212 -2.94 15.06 8.82
C GLU A 212 -2.54 15.89 7.60
N ALA A 213 -3.46 16.68 7.06
CA ALA A 213 -3.17 17.62 5.98
C ALA A 213 -3.66 19.03 6.32
N LEU A 214 -2.88 20.02 5.91
CA LEU A 214 -3.21 21.43 5.96
C LEU A 214 -3.58 21.90 4.56
N PHE A 215 -4.86 22.21 4.37
CA PHE A 215 -5.42 22.69 3.10
C PHE A 215 -5.75 24.17 3.17
N ASP A 216 -5.32 25.01 2.22
CA ASP A 216 -6.00 26.31 2.08
C ASP A 216 -7.39 26.17 1.43
N LEU A 217 -8.08 27.31 1.32
CA LEU A 217 -9.50 27.41 1.01
C LEU A 217 -9.92 26.88 -0.39
N GLU A 218 -9.01 26.35 -1.21
CA GLU A 218 -9.32 25.78 -2.54
C GLU A 218 -8.83 24.33 -2.71
N ALA A 219 -8.94 23.54 -1.63
CA ALA A 219 -8.59 22.12 -1.57
C ALA A 219 -7.11 21.87 -1.85
N ASN A 220 -6.29 22.46 -0.96
CA ASN A 220 -4.99 22.98 -1.35
C ASN A 220 -3.86 22.59 -0.40
N PRO A 221 -3.16 21.46 -0.58
CA PRO A 221 -2.19 20.99 0.41
C PRO A 221 -1.00 21.91 0.47
N LEU A 222 -0.88 22.60 1.59
CA LEU A 222 0.33 23.29 1.99
C LEU A 222 1.28 22.31 2.69
N TRP A 223 0.75 21.30 3.39
CA TRP A 223 1.50 20.38 4.24
C TRP A 223 0.69 19.09 4.44
N ILE A 224 1.33 17.91 4.34
CA ILE A 224 0.71 16.60 4.58
C ILE A 224 1.68 15.70 5.36
N GLN A 225 1.28 15.21 6.52
CA GLN A 225 2.00 14.22 7.32
C GLN A 225 1.22 12.89 7.32
N SER A 226 1.76 11.85 6.67
CA SER A 226 1.13 10.54 6.51
C SER A 226 1.82 9.47 7.35
N GLY A 227 1.05 8.67 8.10
CA GLY A 227 1.53 7.54 8.91
C GLY A 227 2.60 7.86 9.97
N GLY A 228 2.80 9.14 10.30
CA GLY A 228 3.96 9.60 11.09
C GLY A 228 5.32 9.36 10.43
N LEU A 229 5.36 8.97 9.15
CA LEU A 229 6.58 8.64 8.40
C LEU A 229 6.87 9.66 7.30
N ILE A 230 5.87 9.90 6.45
CA ILE A 230 5.99 10.70 5.22
C ILE A 230 5.56 12.12 5.54
N LEU A 231 6.42 13.10 5.24
CA LEU A 231 6.01 14.50 5.22
C LEU A 231 6.19 15.06 3.81
N VAL A 232 5.16 15.74 3.32
CA VAL A 232 5.20 16.59 2.13
C VAL A 232 4.90 18.01 2.58
N GLU A 233 5.77 18.97 2.28
CA GLU A 233 5.56 20.37 2.67
C GLU A 233 5.86 21.33 1.52
N LYS A 234 5.01 22.36 1.38
CA LYS A 234 5.15 23.42 0.39
C LYS A 234 6.41 24.23 0.68
N VAL A 235 7.15 24.53 -0.38
CA VAL A 235 8.33 25.40 -0.37
C VAL A 235 8.21 26.44 -1.49
N ASP A 236 8.89 27.57 -1.32
CA ASP A 236 8.93 28.63 -2.34
C ASP A 236 9.92 28.30 -3.48
N ALA A 237 10.88 27.40 -3.23
CA ALA A 237 11.86 26.91 -4.20
C ALA A 237 12.30 25.47 -3.87
N ILE A 238 12.59 24.67 -4.90
CA ILE A 238 13.32 23.42 -4.76
C ILE A 238 14.83 23.75 -4.80
N PRO A 239 15.65 23.25 -3.87
CA PRO A 239 17.10 23.36 -3.97
C PRO A 239 17.61 22.43 -5.09
N GLU A 240 18.18 23.02 -6.14
CA GLU A 240 18.75 22.31 -7.29
C GLU A 240 20.29 22.41 -7.33
N PRO A 241 21.01 21.38 -7.81
CA PRO A 241 20.49 20.06 -8.15
C PRO A 241 20.07 19.27 -6.89
N PHE A 242 19.15 18.32 -7.05
CA PHE A 242 18.80 17.34 -6.03
C PHE A 242 19.34 15.97 -6.47
N THR A 243 20.30 15.40 -5.75
CA THR A 243 21.05 14.21 -6.20
C THR A 243 21.05 13.06 -5.17
N VAL A 244 21.65 11.92 -5.51
CA VAL A 244 21.76 10.74 -4.63
C VAL A 244 22.63 11.01 -3.38
N GLU A 245 23.50 12.02 -3.45
CA GLU A 245 24.34 12.50 -2.36
C GLU A 245 23.54 13.26 -1.29
N ASP A 246 22.44 13.92 -1.68
CA ASP A 246 21.53 14.63 -0.77
C ASP A 246 20.73 13.69 0.15
N VAL A 247 20.66 12.40 -0.18
CA VAL A 247 19.76 11.43 0.46
C VAL A 247 20.54 10.45 1.36
N PRO A 248 20.28 10.45 2.68
CA PRO A 248 20.92 9.52 3.61
C PRO A 248 20.35 8.10 3.45
N ALA A 249 21.15 7.10 3.86
CA ALA A 249 20.72 5.71 3.84
C ALA A 249 19.65 5.46 4.93
N LEU A 250 18.44 5.11 4.51
CA LEU A 250 17.30 4.86 5.38
C LEU A 250 17.33 3.42 5.92
N LYS A 251 17.23 3.31 7.25
CA LYS A 251 16.98 2.05 7.95
C LYS A 251 15.55 1.61 7.68
N THR A 252 15.40 0.64 6.78
CA THR A 252 14.13 0.07 6.29
C THR A 252 13.94 -1.38 6.73
N SER A 253 14.86 -1.89 7.56
CA SER A 253 14.79 -3.15 8.29
C SER A 253 14.80 -2.85 9.79
N MET A 254 14.13 -3.69 10.55
CA MET A 254 13.88 -3.49 11.98
C MET A 254 14.66 -4.58 12.72
N GLU A 255 15.71 -4.21 13.46
CA GLU A 255 16.44 -5.18 14.27
C GLU A 255 15.50 -5.79 15.33
N ALA A 256 15.54 -7.11 15.45
CA ALA A 256 14.87 -7.81 16.54
C ALA A 256 15.81 -7.91 17.75
N ASN A 257 15.24 -7.84 18.94
CA ASN A 257 15.94 -8.09 20.21
C ASN A 257 16.52 -9.51 20.34
N ILE A 258 16.02 -10.47 19.55
CA ILE A 258 16.42 -11.88 19.59
C ILE A 258 16.75 -12.40 18.19
N VAL A 259 17.86 -13.13 18.10
CA VAL A 259 18.23 -13.99 16.96
C VAL A 259 17.72 -15.40 17.23
N VAL A 260 16.63 -15.81 16.58
CA VAL A 260 16.09 -17.17 16.68
C VAL A 260 17.04 -18.13 15.96
N PRO A 261 17.53 -19.20 16.61
CA PRO A 261 18.57 -20.06 16.07
C PRO A 261 18.02 -21.13 15.10
N GLY A 262 18.72 -21.33 14.00
CA GLY A 262 18.38 -22.33 12.97
C GLY A 262 17.40 -21.81 11.92
N LYS A 263 16.65 -22.73 11.29
CA LYS A 263 15.71 -22.40 10.21
C LYS A 263 14.46 -21.69 10.75
N ASN A 264 14.13 -20.49 10.24
CA ASN A 264 12.88 -19.79 10.58
C ASN A 264 11.61 -20.57 10.13
N GLU A 265 11.76 -21.51 9.19
CA GLU A 265 10.78 -22.54 8.86
C GLU A 265 10.24 -23.28 10.11
N ASN A 266 11.05 -23.45 11.14
CA ASN A 266 10.72 -24.30 12.28
C ASN A 266 10.00 -23.56 13.42
N ILE A 267 9.65 -22.28 13.26
CA ILE A 267 8.98 -21.48 14.31
C ILE A 267 7.49 -21.88 14.38
N GLU A 268 7.07 -22.53 15.46
CA GLU A 268 5.69 -22.98 15.68
C GLU A 268 4.80 -21.90 16.32
N ARG A 269 5.40 -21.09 17.19
CA ARG A 269 4.80 -19.94 17.87
C ARG A 269 5.85 -18.84 18.02
N MET A 270 5.42 -17.58 17.93
CA MET A 270 6.18 -16.43 18.40
C MET A 270 5.23 -15.46 19.09
N GLU A 271 5.60 -14.94 20.25
CA GLU A 271 4.87 -13.86 20.94
C GLU A 271 5.71 -12.59 20.84
N ILE A 272 5.06 -11.52 20.40
CA ILE A 272 5.69 -10.21 20.18
C ILE A 272 4.86 -9.10 20.82
N HIS A 273 5.49 -7.99 21.16
CA HIS A 273 4.78 -6.74 21.44
C HIS A 273 5.43 -5.55 20.74
N PHE A 274 4.63 -4.55 20.46
CA PHE A 274 5.07 -3.27 19.92
C PHE A 274 4.28 -2.14 20.59
N ARG A 275 4.92 -0.99 20.69
CA ARG A 275 4.32 0.25 21.16
C ARG A 275 3.84 1.04 19.96
N PHE A 276 2.74 1.77 20.10
CA PHE A 276 2.46 2.92 19.26
C PHE A 276 2.48 4.17 20.15
N PRO A 277 2.95 5.32 19.65
CA PRO A 277 2.64 6.60 20.27
C PRO A 277 1.14 6.86 20.09
N VAL A 278 0.36 6.55 21.13
CA VAL A 278 -1.05 6.97 21.23
C VAL A 278 -1.07 8.30 21.99
N ASP A 279 -1.16 9.38 21.23
CA ASP A 279 -1.70 10.64 21.74
C ASP A 279 -3.18 10.76 21.34
N ASP A 280 -3.94 11.46 22.19
CA ASP A 280 -5.19 12.16 21.88
C ASP A 280 -6.40 11.34 21.38
N GLY A 281 -6.77 10.30 22.13
CA GLY A 281 -8.17 9.95 22.45
C GLY A 281 -9.06 9.33 21.36
N ASP A 282 -9.09 9.87 20.16
CA ASP A 282 -9.98 9.49 19.05
C ASP A 282 -9.44 8.25 18.31
N GLY A 283 -9.34 7.14 19.03
CA GLY A 283 -8.49 5.98 18.69
C GLY A 283 -8.76 5.30 17.34
N ILE A 284 -7.76 5.36 16.47
CA ILE A 284 -7.54 4.57 15.25
C ILE A 284 -6.00 4.43 15.14
N LEU A 285 -5.37 3.28 14.86
CA LEU A 285 -5.81 2.13 14.07
C LEU A 285 -5.83 0.79 14.85
N PRO A 286 -6.81 -0.10 14.60
CA PRO A 286 -6.68 -1.54 14.81
C PRO A 286 -5.87 -2.15 13.65
N LEU A 287 -4.58 -1.80 13.56
CA LEU A 287 -3.69 -2.22 12.46
C LEU A 287 -3.51 -3.73 12.32
N ILE A 288 -3.78 -4.45 13.40
CA ILE A 288 -3.64 -5.89 13.50
C ILE A 288 -4.81 -6.37 14.36
N GLU A 289 -5.76 -7.07 13.74
CA GLU A 289 -6.87 -7.72 14.45
C GLU A 289 -6.62 -9.23 14.57
N THR A 290 -7.22 -9.90 15.56
CA THR A 290 -7.13 -11.36 15.71
C THR A 290 -7.65 -12.07 14.46
N ASN A 291 -6.80 -12.89 13.84
CA ASN A 291 -7.12 -13.60 12.60
C ASN A 291 -6.36 -14.95 12.51
N GLY A 292 -6.32 -15.55 11.32
CA GLY A 292 -5.65 -16.83 11.09
C GLY A 292 -4.14 -16.83 11.33
N TYR A 293 -3.45 -15.69 11.27
CA TYR A 293 -2.01 -15.59 11.49
C TYR A 293 -1.64 -15.35 12.96
N HIS A 294 -2.53 -14.75 13.76
CA HIS A 294 -2.24 -14.39 15.15
C HIS A 294 -3.48 -14.09 15.99
N ASP A 295 -3.34 -14.19 17.31
CA ASP A 295 -4.21 -13.51 18.28
C ASP A 295 -3.59 -12.17 18.65
N VAL A 296 -4.40 -11.13 18.85
CA VAL A 296 -3.95 -9.78 19.24
C VAL A 296 -4.64 -9.33 20.51
N VAL A 297 -3.87 -8.73 21.42
CA VAL A 297 -4.35 -8.08 22.65
C VAL A 297 -3.82 -6.65 22.69
N ARG A 298 -4.71 -5.66 22.83
CA ARG A 298 -4.34 -4.28 23.17
C ARG A 298 -4.02 -4.22 24.66
N TYR A 299 -2.96 -3.51 25.04
CA TYR A 299 -2.58 -3.28 26.44
C TYR A 299 -2.45 -1.79 26.77
N GLU A 300 -2.64 -1.48 28.04
CA GLU A 300 -2.36 -0.19 28.67
C GLU A 300 -1.64 -0.42 30.00
N LYS A 301 -0.57 0.31 30.26
CA LYS A 301 0.28 0.17 31.46
C LYS A 301 0.87 1.51 31.85
N GLY A 302 0.19 2.23 32.75
CA GLY A 302 0.56 3.59 33.11
C GLY A 302 0.27 4.55 31.96
N LYS A 303 1.30 5.17 31.37
CA LYS A 303 1.17 5.95 30.13
C LYS A 303 1.53 5.18 28.86
N GLU A 304 1.96 3.93 28.98
CA GLU A 304 2.34 3.11 27.83
C GLU A 304 1.12 2.36 27.29
N THR A 305 0.82 2.51 26.00
CA THR A 305 -0.18 1.69 25.29
C THR A 305 0.44 1.01 24.07
N GLY A 306 -0.17 -0.08 23.63
CA GLY A 306 0.30 -0.83 22.46
C GLY A 306 -0.47 -2.12 22.25
N TYR A 307 0.13 -3.01 21.46
CA TYR A 307 -0.43 -4.33 21.17
C TYR A 307 0.60 -5.43 21.36
N ALA A 308 0.11 -6.59 21.78
CA ALA A 308 0.82 -7.85 21.75
C ALA A 308 0.17 -8.78 20.73
N ALA A 309 0.97 -9.57 20.01
CA ALA A 309 0.49 -10.54 19.05
C ALA A 309 1.13 -11.93 19.27
N ARG A 310 0.29 -12.97 19.28
CA ARG A 310 0.68 -14.39 19.35
C ARG A 310 0.63 -14.98 17.95
N LEU A 311 1.75 -14.96 17.24
CA LEU A 311 1.89 -15.52 15.89
C LEU A 311 1.70 -17.04 15.91
N LYS A 312 0.97 -17.55 14.91
CA LYS A 312 0.56 -18.95 14.76
C LYS A 312 1.21 -19.56 13.52
N SER A 313 1.58 -20.83 13.62
CA SER A 313 1.92 -21.63 12.43
C SER A 313 0.65 -21.89 11.61
N ARG A 314 0.74 -21.70 10.30
CA ARG A 314 -0.30 -22.04 9.31
C ARG A 314 0.13 -23.18 8.40
N ARG A 315 1.13 -23.97 8.82
CA ARG A 315 1.53 -25.23 8.16
C ARG A 315 0.36 -26.21 8.09
N LEU A 316 0.20 -26.84 6.93
CA LEU A 316 -0.81 -27.89 6.73
C LEU A 316 -0.36 -29.20 7.38
N GLY A 317 -1.16 -29.70 8.33
CA GLY A 317 -0.94 -30.99 8.98
C GLY A 317 -0.99 -32.18 8.01
N ALA A 318 -0.57 -33.35 8.48
CA ALA A 318 -0.65 -34.61 7.72
C ALA A 318 -2.09 -35.12 7.57
N ASP A 319 -2.99 -34.63 8.41
CA ASP A 319 -4.43 -34.85 8.46
C ASP A 319 -5.24 -33.88 7.57
N PHE A 320 -4.61 -32.80 7.08
CA PHE A 320 -5.28 -31.80 6.25
C PHE A 320 -5.68 -32.38 4.88
N LYS A 321 -6.99 -32.51 4.67
CA LYS A 321 -7.60 -32.99 3.42
C LYS A 321 -7.98 -31.80 2.55
N ALA A 322 -7.17 -31.53 1.53
CA ALA A 322 -7.53 -30.57 0.49
C ALA A 322 -8.71 -31.09 -0.37
N PRO A 323 -9.59 -30.20 -0.87
CA PRO A 323 -10.58 -30.56 -1.87
C PRO A 323 -9.96 -31.17 -3.14
N ALA A 324 -10.72 -32.04 -3.82
CA ALA A 324 -10.34 -32.57 -5.13
C ALA A 324 -10.14 -31.44 -6.16
N TYR A 325 -9.27 -31.68 -7.14
CA TYR A 325 -8.97 -30.74 -8.21
C TYR A 325 -9.49 -31.27 -9.57
N PRO A 326 -10.12 -30.45 -10.43
CA PRO A 326 -10.44 -29.02 -10.25
C PRO A 326 -11.49 -28.77 -9.16
N LEU A 327 -11.48 -27.56 -8.59
CA LEU A 327 -12.47 -27.15 -7.59
C LEU A 327 -13.87 -27.04 -8.22
N THR A 328 -14.83 -27.81 -7.72
CA THR A 328 -16.22 -27.84 -8.22
C THR A 328 -17.23 -27.11 -7.33
N GLN A 329 -16.87 -26.83 -6.07
CA GLN A 329 -17.70 -26.12 -5.11
C GLN A 329 -16.84 -25.07 -4.38
N VAL A 330 -17.17 -23.81 -4.62
CA VAL A 330 -16.53 -22.62 -4.03
C VAL A 330 -17.65 -21.59 -3.82
N ASP A 331 -17.69 -20.95 -2.65
CA ASP A 331 -18.63 -19.86 -2.37
C ASP A 331 -18.41 -18.67 -3.33
N ASP A 332 -19.49 -17.97 -3.74
CA ASP A 332 -19.37 -16.92 -4.75
C ASP A 332 -18.46 -15.74 -4.31
N THR A 333 -18.34 -15.46 -3.00
CA THR A 333 -17.40 -14.43 -2.48
C THR A 333 -15.94 -14.84 -2.64
N VAL A 334 -15.65 -16.14 -2.48
CA VAL A 334 -14.31 -16.70 -2.69
C VAL A 334 -14.03 -16.87 -4.19
N LYS A 335 -15.03 -17.27 -4.97
CA LYS A 335 -14.96 -17.47 -6.42
C LYS A 335 -14.68 -16.16 -7.18
N ALA A 336 -15.11 -15.01 -6.66
CA ALA A 336 -14.72 -13.70 -7.20
C ALA A 336 -13.20 -13.49 -7.26
N LEU A 337 -12.43 -14.15 -6.37
CA LEU A 337 -10.96 -14.14 -6.38
C LEU A 337 -10.34 -15.14 -7.40
N LEU A 338 -11.09 -15.48 -8.45
CA LEU A 338 -10.59 -16.05 -9.71
C LEU A 338 -10.43 -14.98 -10.81
N GLU A 339 -11.16 -13.88 -10.71
CA GLU A 339 -11.18 -12.83 -11.73
C GLU A 339 -9.80 -12.15 -11.87
N PRO A 340 -9.44 -11.68 -13.08
CA PRO A 340 -8.19 -10.96 -13.30
C PRO A 340 -8.23 -9.54 -12.70
N THR A 341 -7.06 -9.01 -12.36
CA THR A 341 -6.87 -7.63 -11.89
C THR A 341 -5.67 -7.00 -12.63
N PRO A 342 -5.47 -5.66 -12.64
CA PRO A 342 -4.37 -5.03 -13.39
C PRO A 342 -2.97 -5.58 -13.09
N GLN A 343 -2.74 -6.07 -11.87
CA GLN A 343 -1.48 -6.66 -11.42
C GLN A 343 -1.46 -8.20 -11.55
N CYS A 344 -2.59 -8.81 -11.89
CA CYS A 344 -2.84 -10.25 -11.90
C CYS A 344 -3.58 -10.66 -13.19
N GLU A 345 -2.85 -10.77 -14.30
CA GLU A 345 -3.42 -11.08 -15.61
C GLU A 345 -3.76 -12.57 -15.77
N SER A 346 -4.60 -13.13 -14.90
CA SER A 346 -4.99 -14.55 -14.90
C SER A 346 -5.69 -15.04 -16.18
N HIS A 347 -6.05 -14.12 -17.07
CA HIS A 347 -6.63 -14.37 -18.39
C HIS A 347 -5.61 -14.37 -19.55
N ASP A 348 -4.33 -14.07 -19.30
CA ASP A 348 -3.27 -14.08 -20.32
C ASP A 348 -3.01 -15.50 -20.82
N ASP A 349 -3.12 -15.73 -22.14
CA ASP A 349 -2.96 -17.06 -22.77
C ASP A 349 -1.68 -17.79 -22.36
N VAL A 350 -0.58 -17.06 -22.13
CA VAL A 350 0.71 -17.65 -21.77
C VAL A 350 0.73 -18.07 -20.29
N LEU A 351 0.14 -17.28 -19.39
CA LEU A 351 -0.08 -17.67 -17.99
C LEU A 351 -1.09 -18.82 -17.87
N VAL A 352 -2.22 -18.77 -18.58
CA VAL A 352 -3.25 -19.84 -18.62
C VAL A 352 -2.64 -21.15 -19.10
N LYS A 353 -1.93 -21.14 -20.24
CA LYS A 353 -1.28 -22.34 -20.78
C LYS A 353 -0.22 -22.89 -19.83
N LYS A 354 0.55 -22.04 -19.13
CA LYS A 354 1.53 -22.52 -18.15
C LYS A 354 0.86 -23.07 -16.89
N ALA A 355 -0.17 -22.42 -16.37
CA ALA A 355 -0.91 -22.88 -15.20
C ALA A 355 -1.47 -24.30 -15.45
N GLN A 356 -2.12 -24.52 -16.59
CA GLN A 356 -2.64 -25.82 -17.03
C GLN A 356 -1.55 -26.90 -17.21
N GLU A 357 -0.36 -26.52 -17.68
CA GLU A 357 0.80 -27.42 -17.78
C GLU A 357 1.30 -27.87 -16.39
N LEU A 358 1.39 -26.95 -15.44
CA LEU A 358 1.96 -27.18 -14.10
C LEU A 358 1.05 -28.01 -13.18
N VAL A 359 -0.27 -27.82 -13.27
CA VAL A 359 -1.26 -28.55 -12.46
C VAL A 359 -1.69 -29.89 -13.09
N LYS A 360 -1.11 -30.26 -14.24
CA LYS A 360 -1.47 -31.47 -14.98
C LYS A 360 -1.22 -32.74 -14.15
N GLY A 361 -2.31 -33.37 -13.70
CA GLY A 361 -2.26 -34.58 -12.86
C GLY A 361 -2.28 -34.33 -11.35
N ALA A 362 -2.46 -33.08 -10.91
CA ALA A 362 -2.81 -32.79 -9.53
C ALA A 362 -4.16 -33.46 -9.17
N LYS A 363 -4.21 -34.16 -8.03
CA LYS A 363 -5.40 -34.89 -7.56
C LYS A 363 -6.32 -34.02 -6.69
N ASP A 364 -5.71 -33.06 -6.01
CA ASP A 364 -6.31 -32.16 -5.04
C ASP A 364 -5.71 -30.76 -5.18
N SER A 365 -6.38 -29.76 -4.62
CA SER A 365 -5.98 -28.35 -4.78
C SER A 365 -4.65 -28.03 -4.09
N ARG A 366 -4.24 -28.79 -3.07
CA ARG A 366 -2.94 -28.64 -2.41
C ARG A 366 -1.81 -29.08 -3.34
N ALA A 367 -1.94 -30.23 -3.99
CA ALA A 367 -0.96 -30.70 -4.97
C ALA A 367 -0.80 -29.70 -6.15
N ALA A 368 -1.89 -29.07 -6.58
CA ALA A 368 -1.85 -28.00 -7.57
C ALA A 368 -1.12 -26.75 -7.04
N ALA A 369 -1.49 -26.24 -5.86
CA ALA A 369 -0.83 -25.08 -5.24
C ALA A 369 0.66 -25.30 -4.95
N GLU A 370 1.05 -26.49 -4.47
CA GLU A 370 2.45 -26.87 -4.24
C GLU A 370 3.24 -26.93 -5.56
N ALA A 371 2.65 -27.42 -6.65
CA ALA A 371 3.27 -27.41 -7.98
C ALA A 371 3.50 -25.97 -8.52
N LEU A 372 2.51 -25.09 -8.36
CA LEU A 372 2.59 -23.69 -8.77
C LEU A 372 3.61 -22.89 -7.95
N CYS A 373 3.58 -23.00 -6.62
CA CYS A 373 4.56 -22.36 -5.73
C CYS A 373 5.99 -22.78 -6.06
N LYS A 374 6.20 -24.08 -6.28
CA LYS A 374 7.48 -24.68 -6.66
C LYS A 374 7.97 -24.29 -8.05
N PHE A 375 7.07 -23.98 -8.98
CA PHE A 375 7.44 -23.36 -10.25
C PHE A 375 7.95 -21.94 -10.02
N VAL A 376 7.14 -21.06 -9.39
CA VAL A 376 7.49 -19.65 -9.20
C VAL A 376 8.82 -19.47 -8.46
N TYR A 377 9.03 -20.20 -7.36
CA TYR A 377 10.29 -20.20 -6.60
C TYR A 377 11.54 -20.58 -7.42
N ARG A 378 11.37 -21.43 -8.44
CA ARG A 378 12.48 -21.90 -9.30
C ARG A 378 12.63 -21.09 -10.59
N TYR A 379 11.56 -20.40 -10.98
CA TYR A 379 11.46 -19.68 -12.25
C TYR A 379 11.87 -18.21 -12.10
N LEU A 380 11.52 -17.59 -10.97
CA LEU A 380 11.98 -16.25 -10.63
C LEU A 380 13.32 -16.32 -9.89
N LYS A 381 14.32 -15.62 -10.41
CA LYS A 381 15.54 -15.33 -9.65
C LYS A 381 15.23 -14.24 -8.61
N LYS A 382 15.36 -14.57 -7.32
CA LYS A 382 15.19 -13.60 -6.24
C LYS A 382 16.30 -12.54 -6.29
N GLU A 383 15.93 -11.33 -6.68
CA GLU A 383 16.82 -10.15 -6.79
C GLU A 383 16.07 -8.92 -6.28
N SER A 384 16.79 -7.91 -5.78
CA SER A 384 16.21 -6.57 -5.57
C SER A 384 15.90 -5.96 -6.94
N GLY A 385 14.67 -6.16 -7.44
CA GLY A 385 14.24 -5.64 -8.73
C GLY A 385 14.24 -4.11 -8.78
N ASN A 386 14.60 -3.53 -9.93
CA ASN A 386 14.44 -2.09 -10.16
C ASN A 386 12.96 -1.68 -10.08
N SER A 387 12.06 -2.53 -10.57
CA SER A 387 10.64 -2.21 -10.67
C SER A 387 9.94 -2.25 -9.30
N GLY A 388 9.22 -1.17 -9.03
CA GLY A 388 8.29 -1.00 -7.92
C GLY A 388 6.84 -1.26 -8.32
N SER A 389 6.61 -1.93 -9.44
CA SER A 389 5.32 -1.91 -10.14
C SER A 389 4.95 -3.17 -10.93
N ALA A 390 5.81 -4.18 -11.01
CA ALA A 390 5.67 -5.26 -11.99
C ALA A 390 4.40 -6.12 -11.81
N THR A 391 3.76 -6.44 -12.94
CA THR A 391 2.58 -7.31 -13.03
C THR A 391 3.00 -8.79 -13.11
N ALA A 392 2.04 -9.72 -12.97
CA ALA A 392 2.31 -11.15 -13.10
C ALA A 392 2.84 -11.53 -14.50
N ARG A 393 2.28 -10.95 -15.57
CA ARG A 393 2.79 -11.13 -16.95
C ARG A 393 4.24 -10.67 -17.08
N GLN A 394 4.58 -9.52 -16.50
CA GLN A 394 5.93 -8.97 -16.52
C GLN A 394 6.91 -9.84 -15.71
N ALA A 395 6.55 -10.24 -14.49
CA ALA A 395 7.36 -11.13 -13.66
C ALA A 395 7.70 -12.43 -14.40
N PHE A 396 6.74 -12.98 -15.16
CA PHE A 396 6.97 -14.13 -16.02
C PHE A 396 7.95 -13.85 -17.17
N ASP A 397 7.79 -12.72 -17.86
CA ASP A 397 8.66 -12.36 -18.99
C ASP A 397 10.11 -12.08 -18.53
N GLU A 398 10.30 -11.40 -17.39
CA GLU A 398 11.62 -11.04 -16.84
C GLU A 398 12.33 -12.14 -16.04
N LYS A 399 11.59 -13.06 -15.41
CA LYS A 399 12.13 -14.20 -14.65
C LYS A 399 12.98 -13.82 -13.43
N LYS A 400 12.70 -12.67 -12.82
CA LYS A 400 13.35 -12.15 -11.61
C LYS A 400 12.38 -11.26 -10.82
N GLY A 401 12.71 -10.98 -9.57
CA GLY A 401 11.98 -10.00 -8.75
C GLY A 401 12.11 -10.22 -7.24
N ASP A 402 11.42 -9.39 -6.46
CA ASP A 402 11.35 -9.51 -5.00
C ASP A 402 10.08 -10.27 -4.56
N CYS A 403 9.73 -10.17 -3.27
CA CYS A 403 8.50 -10.74 -2.72
C CYS A 403 7.23 -10.39 -3.50
N THR A 404 7.18 -9.22 -4.10
CA THR A 404 6.01 -8.72 -4.83
C THR A 404 5.78 -9.50 -6.13
N GLU A 405 6.83 -9.73 -6.93
CA GLU A 405 6.73 -10.50 -8.19
C GLU A 405 6.41 -11.96 -7.93
N HIS A 406 6.99 -12.54 -6.87
CA HIS A 406 6.72 -13.92 -6.48
C HIS A 406 5.27 -14.12 -6.02
N SER A 407 4.70 -13.14 -5.31
CA SER A 407 3.29 -13.18 -4.93
C SER A 407 2.37 -12.99 -6.14
N ALA A 408 2.57 -11.92 -6.93
CA ALA A 408 1.72 -11.60 -8.07
C ALA A 408 1.69 -12.74 -9.10
N LEU A 409 2.87 -13.31 -9.44
CA LEU A 409 2.94 -14.43 -10.39
C LEU A 409 2.31 -15.71 -9.83
N PHE A 410 2.45 -16.00 -8.53
CA PHE A 410 1.75 -17.13 -7.92
C PHE A 410 0.23 -16.96 -7.96
N VAL A 411 -0.28 -15.78 -7.59
CA VAL A 411 -1.74 -15.51 -7.59
C VAL A 411 -2.31 -15.63 -9.01
N ALA A 412 -1.64 -15.06 -10.02
CA ALA A 412 -2.11 -15.16 -11.40
C ALA A 412 -2.12 -16.58 -11.94
N LEU A 413 -1.06 -17.37 -11.68
CA LEU A 413 -1.02 -18.79 -12.08
C LEU A 413 -2.03 -19.64 -11.29
N ALA A 414 -2.32 -19.32 -10.03
CA ALA A 414 -3.34 -19.99 -9.24
C ALA A 414 -4.75 -19.72 -9.78
N ARG A 415 -5.10 -18.45 -10.02
CA ARG A 415 -6.38 -18.06 -10.64
C ARG A 415 -6.55 -18.67 -12.03
N ALA A 416 -5.51 -18.66 -12.85
CA ALA A 416 -5.49 -19.28 -14.18
C ALA A 416 -5.59 -20.83 -14.15
N ALA A 417 -5.32 -21.45 -12.99
CA ALA A 417 -5.59 -22.86 -12.71
C ALA A 417 -6.96 -23.10 -12.04
N GLY A 418 -7.82 -22.10 -11.90
CA GLY A 418 -9.11 -22.25 -11.19
C GLY A 418 -8.98 -22.39 -9.67
N LEU A 419 -7.86 -21.96 -9.07
CA LEU A 419 -7.69 -21.85 -7.63
C LEU A 419 -7.88 -20.39 -7.20
N PRO A 420 -8.91 -20.06 -6.40
CA PRO A 420 -9.07 -18.71 -5.87
C PRO A 420 -7.85 -18.33 -5.02
N ALA A 421 -7.26 -17.17 -5.32
CA ALA A 421 -6.03 -16.73 -4.70
C ALA A 421 -5.99 -15.21 -4.57
N ARG A 422 -5.20 -14.70 -3.63
CA ARG A 422 -5.04 -13.26 -3.36
C ARG A 422 -3.65 -12.90 -2.86
N ASN A 423 -3.23 -11.67 -3.10
CA ASN A 423 -2.01 -11.08 -2.57
C ASN A 423 -2.20 -10.73 -1.09
N VAL A 424 -1.12 -10.79 -0.31
CA VAL A 424 -1.09 -10.61 1.15
C VAL A 424 0.12 -9.78 1.53
N SER A 425 -0.03 -8.87 2.50
CA SER A 425 1.03 -7.99 2.98
C SER A 425 1.18 -8.02 4.50
N GLY A 426 2.42 -7.83 4.96
CA GLY A 426 2.80 -8.00 6.37
C GLY A 426 4.22 -7.51 6.69
N VAL A 427 4.68 -7.81 7.90
CA VAL A 427 6.11 -8.01 8.17
C VAL A 427 6.42 -9.48 8.45
N VAL A 428 7.61 -9.90 8.06
CA VAL A 428 8.13 -11.25 8.32
C VAL A 428 9.41 -11.16 9.13
N TYR A 429 9.51 -12.02 10.15
CA TYR A 429 10.76 -12.26 10.86
C TYR A 429 11.69 -13.18 10.06
N VAL A 430 12.95 -12.77 9.97
CA VAL A 430 14.05 -13.53 9.36
C VAL A 430 15.27 -13.43 10.29
N SER A 431 16.04 -14.51 10.43
CA SER A 431 17.36 -14.47 11.06
C SER A 431 18.42 -15.14 10.20
N GLY A 432 19.67 -14.68 10.33
CA GLY A 432 20.80 -15.19 9.59
C GLY A 432 22.12 -14.71 10.19
N GLY A 433 23.07 -15.63 10.36
CA GLY A 433 24.34 -15.32 11.02
C GLY A 433 24.13 -14.87 12.46
N SER A 434 24.57 -13.64 12.77
CA SER A 434 24.50 -13.00 14.09
C SER A 434 23.32 -12.04 14.26
N GLU A 435 22.41 -11.94 13.28
CA GLU A 435 21.36 -10.91 13.27
C GLU A 435 19.96 -11.52 13.02
N GLY A 436 18.95 -10.84 13.55
CA GLY A 436 17.53 -11.13 13.33
C GLY A 436 16.80 -9.82 13.05
N PHE A 437 15.90 -9.82 12.08
CA PHE A 437 15.18 -8.63 11.66
C PHE A 437 13.74 -8.92 11.25
N TRP A 438 12.91 -7.90 11.43
CA TRP A 438 11.62 -7.79 10.76
C TRP A 438 11.79 -6.94 9.50
N GLY A 439 11.14 -7.35 8.42
CA GLY A 439 11.09 -6.60 7.17
C GLY A 439 9.71 -6.67 6.54
N TYR A 440 9.34 -5.64 5.77
CA TYR A 440 8.16 -5.71 4.92
C TYR A 440 8.23 -6.94 4.00
N HIS A 441 7.12 -7.65 3.85
CA HIS A 441 7.04 -8.79 2.94
C HIS A 441 5.68 -8.87 2.25
N ALA A 442 5.69 -9.39 1.02
CA ALA A 442 4.50 -9.77 0.27
C ALA A 442 4.49 -11.30 0.06
N TRP A 443 3.35 -11.93 0.27
CA TRP A 443 3.12 -13.36 -0.01
C TRP A 443 1.68 -13.53 -0.47
N SER A 444 1.21 -14.76 -0.68
CA SER A 444 -0.12 -15.03 -1.24
C SER A 444 -0.98 -15.85 -0.28
N GLU A 445 -2.29 -15.82 -0.46
CA GLU A 445 -3.21 -16.83 0.05
C GLU A 445 -3.90 -17.54 -1.11
N VAL A 446 -4.16 -18.84 -0.94
CA VAL A 446 -4.91 -19.68 -1.90
C VAL A 446 -6.00 -20.47 -1.16
N TRP A 447 -7.16 -20.62 -1.79
CA TRP A 447 -8.30 -21.34 -1.22
C TRP A 447 -8.19 -22.84 -1.45
N LEU A 448 -7.88 -23.58 -0.37
CA LEU A 448 -7.80 -25.04 -0.35
C LEU A 448 -8.94 -25.64 0.50
N GLY A 449 -10.17 -25.09 0.39
CA GLY A 449 -11.26 -25.36 1.34
C GLY A 449 -11.14 -24.56 2.66
N GLN A 450 -10.00 -23.90 2.85
CA GLN A 450 -9.76 -22.78 3.77
C GLN A 450 -8.69 -21.89 3.12
N TRP A 451 -8.51 -20.67 3.63
CA TRP A 451 -7.41 -19.80 3.19
C TRP A 451 -6.06 -20.29 3.72
N VAL A 452 -5.16 -20.65 2.82
CA VAL A 452 -3.81 -21.17 3.13
C VAL A 452 -2.76 -20.19 2.61
N PRO A 453 -1.84 -19.70 3.47
CA PRO A 453 -0.75 -18.83 3.02
C PRO A 453 0.28 -19.60 2.19
N VAL A 454 0.79 -18.95 1.16
CA VAL A 454 1.83 -19.46 0.26
C VAL A 454 2.90 -18.38 0.09
N ASP A 455 4.15 -18.76 0.32
CA ASP A 455 5.30 -17.89 0.09
C ASP A 455 6.21 -18.50 -0.97
N ALA A 456 6.00 -18.06 -2.20
CA ALA A 456 6.78 -18.47 -3.36
C ALA A 456 8.24 -17.94 -3.33
N THR A 457 8.61 -17.03 -2.42
CA THR A 457 10.02 -16.61 -2.26
C THR A 457 10.88 -17.62 -1.51
N VAL A 458 10.26 -18.59 -0.84
CA VAL A 458 10.90 -19.64 -0.02
C VAL A 458 10.34 -21.05 -0.24
N ASN A 459 9.42 -21.23 -1.21
CA ASN A 459 8.74 -22.51 -1.49
C ASN A 459 7.95 -23.04 -0.27
N GLU A 460 7.23 -22.17 0.45
CA GLU A 460 6.35 -22.60 1.55
C GLU A 460 4.88 -22.59 1.14
N VAL A 461 4.16 -23.69 1.42
CA VAL A 461 2.69 -23.78 1.38
C VAL A 461 2.24 -24.12 2.80
N GLY A 462 1.57 -23.18 3.45
CA GLY A 462 1.41 -23.12 4.90
C GLY A 462 2.68 -22.61 5.57
N THR A 463 2.64 -21.38 6.08
CA THR A 463 3.79 -20.65 6.64
C THR A 463 4.05 -20.99 8.12
N SER A 464 5.28 -20.76 8.58
CA SER A 464 5.64 -20.82 10.01
C SER A 464 5.19 -19.57 10.78
N ALA A 465 5.26 -19.59 12.11
CA ALA A 465 4.80 -18.51 13.01
C ALA A 465 5.74 -17.29 13.04
N ARG A 466 6.11 -16.78 11.86
CA ARG A 466 7.00 -15.63 11.64
C ARG A 466 6.37 -14.52 10.79
N TYR A 467 5.10 -14.67 10.41
CA TYR A 467 4.36 -13.75 9.55
C TYR A 467 3.38 -12.93 10.40
N LEU A 468 3.65 -11.63 10.53
CA LEU A 468 2.69 -10.65 11.05
C LEU A 468 1.92 -10.11 9.85
N PHE A 469 0.80 -10.76 9.54
CA PHE A 469 -0.20 -10.27 8.59
C PHE A 469 -0.67 -8.86 8.96
N PHE A 470 -0.83 -8.02 7.94
CA PHE A 470 -1.61 -6.80 8.05
C PHE A 470 -2.89 -6.91 7.23
N GLN A 471 -2.82 -7.32 5.95
CA GLN A 471 -4.00 -7.40 5.09
C GLN A 471 -3.84 -8.19 3.77
N TYR A 472 -4.86 -8.12 2.90
CA TYR A 472 -4.86 -8.54 1.50
C TYR A 472 -4.65 -7.34 0.57
N ASP A 473 -3.92 -7.51 -0.54
CA ASP A 473 -3.58 -6.43 -1.47
C ASP A 473 -4.36 -6.61 -2.81
N GLU A 474 -5.70 -6.59 -2.75
CA GLU A 474 -6.59 -6.85 -3.89
C GLU A 474 -7.43 -5.64 -4.32
N PRO A 475 -7.45 -5.27 -5.63
CA PRO A 475 -8.33 -4.23 -6.15
C PRO A 475 -9.82 -4.54 -5.90
N GLY A 476 -10.45 -3.73 -5.04
CA GLY A 476 -11.85 -3.88 -4.62
C GLY A 476 -12.03 -4.23 -3.14
N ASP A 477 -10.97 -4.62 -2.42
CA ASP A 477 -10.96 -4.64 -0.96
C ASP A 477 -10.63 -3.22 -0.46
N SER A 478 -11.43 -2.65 0.45
CA SER A 478 -11.35 -1.24 0.87
C SER A 478 -10.18 -0.92 1.81
N HIS A 479 -9.24 -1.86 1.91
CA HIS A 479 -8.06 -1.86 2.77
C HIS A 479 -6.89 -2.19 1.83
N GLY A 480 -6.02 -1.27 1.38
CA GLY A 480 -5.71 0.06 1.90
C GLY A 480 -4.44 0.07 2.78
N GLY A 481 -4.00 -1.10 3.23
CA GLY A 481 -3.05 -1.30 4.33
C GLY A 481 -1.75 -2.02 3.98
N GLY A 482 -1.58 -2.63 2.81
CA GLY A 482 -0.25 -3.00 2.29
C GLY A 482 0.62 -1.75 2.06
N ARG A 483 -0.06 -0.61 1.95
CA ARG A 483 0.41 0.76 2.02
C ARG A 483 0.89 1.11 3.43
N THR A 484 -0.01 1.09 4.41
CA THR A 484 0.29 1.42 5.81
C THR A 484 1.36 0.49 6.36
N SER A 485 1.32 -0.80 6.03
CA SER A 485 2.39 -1.79 6.27
C SER A 485 3.76 -1.26 5.89
N ARG A 486 3.92 -0.85 4.62
CA ARG A 486 5.18 -0.36 4.04
C ARG A 486 5.64 0.98 4.63
N ALA A 487 4.76 1.75 5.27
CA ALA A 487 5.10 2.96 6.02
C ALA A 487 5.43 2.64 7.50
N LEU A 488 4.67 1.74 8.11
CA LEU A 488 4.79 1.39 9.52
C LEU A 488 5.96 0.48 9.82
N VAL A 489 6.52 -0.26 8.86
CA VAL A 489 7.79 -1.00 9.06
C VAL A 489 8.90 -0.10 9.63
N ASN A 490 8.90 1.20 9.35
CA ASN A 490 9.91 2.11 9.87
C ASN A 490 9.59 2.67 11.28
N ASN A 491 8.33 2.58 11.74
CA ASN A 491 7.83 3.19 12.98
C ASN A 491 7.33 2.17 14.03
N LEU A 492 7.04 0.93 13.61
CA LEU A 492 6.83 -0.22 14.49
C LEU A 492 8.14 -0.62 15.17
N SER A 493 8.08 -1.36 16.27
CA SER A 493 9.24 -2.02 16.87
C SER A 493 8.81 -3.31 17.59
N PRO A 494 8.63 -4.43 16.87
CA PRO A 494 8.23 -5.71 17.45
C PRO A 494 9.36 -6.33 18.27
N TRP A 495 9.21 -6.21 19.59
CA TRP A 495 10.00 -6.93 20.58
C TRP A 495 9.48 -8.37 20.66
N ILE A 496 10.38 -9.36 20.58
CA ILE A 496 10.05 -10.78 20.74
C ILE A 496 10.08 -11.09 22.23
N ASP A 497 8.91 -11.41 22.81
CA ASP A 497 8.79 -11.88 24.19
C ASP A 497 9.07 -13.39 24.29
N ALA A 498 8.62 -14.17 23.30
CA ALA A 498 8.76 -15.62 23.29
C ALA A 498 8.85 -16.20 21.87
N TYR A 499 9.49 -17.36 21.73
CA TYR A 499 9.37 -18.19 20.54
C TYR A 499 9.48 -19.68 20.88
N LYS A 500 8.79 -20.51 20.10
CA LYS A 500 8.89 -21.97 20.16
C LYS A 500 9.31 -22.52 18.80
N LEU A 501 10.32 -23.39 18.80
CA LEU A 501 10.76 -24.14 17.63
C LEU A 501 10.18 -25.56 17.64
N ALA A 502 9.93 -26.11 16.45
CA ALA A 502 9.43 -27.47 16.28
C ALA A 502 10.33 -28.51 16.98
N GLY A 503 9.71 -29.37 17.79
CA GLY A 503 10.41 -30.37 18.60
C GLY A 503 11.27 -29.81 19.75
N LYS A 504 11.10 -28.53 20.13
CA LYS A 504 11.82 -27.89 21.24
C LYS A 504 10.87 -27.24 22.25
N GLU A 505 11.41 -26.92 23.42
CA GLU A 505 10.77 -26.09 24.43
C GLU A 505 10.63 -24.62 23.95
N GLU A 506 9.79 -23.84 24.63
CA GLU A 506 9.67 -22.41 24.41
C GLU A 506 10.84 -21.65 25.06
N VAL A 507 11.44 -20.74 24.31
CA VAL A 507 12.40 -19.77 24.81
C VAL A 507 11.68 -18.45 25.06
N ARG A 508 11.93 -17.83 26.21
CA ARG A 508 11.47 -16.47 26.54
C ARG A 508 12.63 -15.53 26.77
N GLU A 509 12.42 -14.27 26.45
CA GLU A 509 13.32 -13.18 26.83
C GLU A 509 13.28 -12.97 28.36
N GLU A 510 14.34 -12.43 28.96
CA GLU A 510 14.44 -12.23 30.41
C GLU A 510 13.40 -11.22 30.92
N ASN A 511 13.16 -10.18 30.13
CA ASN A 511 12.19 -9.11 30.38
C ASN A 511 10.85 -9.36 29.65
N ALA A 512 10.64 -10.57 29.14
CA ALA A 512 9.46 -10.96 28.37
C ALA A 512 8.16 -10.63 29.10
N ARG A 513 7.30 -9.85 28.44
CA ARG A 513 5.96 -9.56 28.93
C ARG A 513 5.08 -10.81 28.81
N ARG A 514 4.04 -10.86 29.64
CA ARG A 514 3.01 -11.91 29.61
C ARG A 514 1.66 -11.25 29.32
N TYR A 515 0.96 -11.82 28.35
CA TYR A 515 -0.34 -11.33 27.89
C TYR A 515 -1.34 -12.48 27.92
N ASP A 516 -2.57 -12.17 28.32
CA ASP A 516 -3.66 -13.13 28.35
C ASP A 516 -4.40 -13.10 27.01
N PHE A 517 -3.82 -13.78 26.02
CA PHE A 517 -4.37 -13.89 24.65
C PHE A 517 -5.72 -14.63 24.57
N ASP A 518 -6.16 -15.24 25.67
CA ASP A 518 -7.40 -16.00 25.74
C ASP A 518 -8.53 -15.17 26.39
N LYS A 519 -8.23 -13.93 26.83
CA LYS A 519 -9.20 -12.87 27.11
C LYS A 519 -9.18 -11.84 25.97
N PRO A 520 -10.33 -11.50 25.35
CA PRO A 520 -10.40 -10.41 24.39
C PRO A 520 -10.07 -9.07 25.08
N ALA A 521 -9.45 -8.16 24.34
CA ALA A 521 -9.14 -6.82 24.84
C ALA A 521 -10.42 -6.11 25.31
N THR A 522 -10.44 -5.65 26.56
CA THR A 522 -11.51 -4.81 27.09
C THR A 522 -11.55 -3.49 26.32
N LYS A 523 -12.76 -3.06 25.92
CA LYS A 523 -12.99 -1.75 25.29
C LYS A 523 -12.76 -0.60 26.27
#